data_AF-A0A8J4EEP4-F1
#
_entry.id   AF-A0A8J4EEP4-F1
#
_cell.length_a   1.000
_cell.length_b   1.000
_cell.length_c   1.000
_cell.angle_alpha   90.00
_cell.angle_beta   90.00
_cell.angle_gamma   90.00
#
_symmetry.space_group_name_H-M   'P 1'
#
loop_
_entity.id
_entity.type
_entity.pdbx_description
1 polymer ?
#
loop_
_entity_poly.entity_id
_entity_poly.type
_entity_poly.pdbx_seq_one_letter_code
_entity_poly.pdbx_strand_id
1 'polypeptide(L)'
;MRFGEGGGVMTEQHASRSGGRQPRSDTRRNRRRLLKAVGELAREAPDQLTMQAVASRAEVGPATAYRYYSSLDEVLAAYVLSVVEELRDFSAASTAQGRPLFDSVVNKWVDLLAEHGPALVQLRSRRGYLERLHDGNEIMVALRDAWSRPVEGLLDDIGLPDKMIEYAVFLANMMFDPREIQDLLQETDLSRPEVITRLTEAYGGALRGWARAG
;
A
#
# COMPACT_ATOMS: atom_id res chain seq x y z
N MET A 1 -46.80 -65.16 27.30
CA MET A 1 -45.49 -65.84 27.34
C MET A 1 -44.51 -64.94 26.57
N ARG A 2 -43.55 -64.32 27.28
CA ARG A 2 -42.37 -63.51 26.85
C ARG A 2 -42.64 -62.23 26.02
N PHE A 3 -42.45 -61.02 26.55
CA PHE A 3 -41.23 -60.25 26.96
C PHE A 3 -40.53 -59.51 25.79
N GLY A 4 -40.32 -58.21 26.00
CA GLY A 4 -39.59 -57.24 25.15
C GLY A 4 -40.25 -55.86 25.25
N GLU A 5 -40.17 -55.11 26.36
CA GLU A 5 -39.07 -54.25 26.85
C GLU A 5 -38.62 -53.11 25.90
N GLY A 6 -38.68 -51.89 26.45
CA GLY A 6 -37.90 -50.69 26.08
C GLY A 6 -38.58 -49.77 25.05
N GLY A 7 -38.90 -48.51 25.30
CA GLY A 7 -38.61 -47.58 26.39
C GLY A 7 -39.08 -46.20 25.93
N GLY A 8 -39.71 -45.43 26.82
CA GLY A 8 -40.16 -44.08 26.52
C GLY A 8 -39.06 -43.01 26.70
N VAL A 9 -39.44 -41.79 26.31
CA VAL A 9 -39.05 -40.47 26.85
C VAL A 9 -38.46 -39.51 25.81
N MET A 10 -39.32 -38.55 25.43
CA MET A 10 -39.16 -37.09 25.36
C MET A 10 -37.96 -36.44 24.63
N THR A 11 -38.35 -35.48 23.78
CA THR A 11 -37.68 -34.21 23.42
C THR A 11 -36.27 -34.27 22.83
N GLU A 12 -36.10 -33.70 21.64
CA GLU A 12 -35.47 -32.37 21.55
C GLU A 12 -35.66 -31.74 20.17
N GLN A 13 -35.98 -30.46 20.22
CA GLN A 13 -36.02 -29.55 19.10
C GLN A 13 -34.63 -29.49 18.45
N HIS A 14 -34.50 -29.94 17.20
CA HIS A 14 -33.37 -29.53 16.37
C HIS A 14 -33.65 -28.14 15.78
N ALA A 15 -33.53 -27.14 16.66
CA ALA A 15 -33.29 -25.77 16.28
C ALA A 15 -31.87 -25.64 15.68
N SER A 16 -31.83 -25.15 14.45
CA SER A 16 -30.77 -24.31 13.86
C SER A 16 -29.31 -24.58 14.23
N ARG A 17 -28.55 -25.11 13.27
CA ARG A 17 -27.15 -24.71 13.04
C ARG A 17 -26.85 -24.55 11.54
N SER A 18 -27.64 -23.73 10.85
CA SER A 18 -27.15 -23.06 9.65
C SER A 18 -26.28 -21.89 10.13
N GLY A 19 -24.98 -22.15 10.23
CA GLY A 19 -24.00 -21.16 10.66
C GLY A 19 -23.97 -20.00 9.68
N GLY A 20 -24.65 -18.90 10.03
CA GLY A 20 -24.53 -17.59 9.40
C GLY A 20 -23.13 -17.00 9.62
N ARG A 21 -22.09 -17.68 9.14
CA ARG A 21 -20.76 -17.09 8.98
C ARG A 21 -20.87 -16.17 7.77
N GLN A 22 -21.06 -14.89 8.07
CA GLN A 22 -21.49 -13.83 7.16
C GLN A 22 -20.74 -13.79 5.81
N PRO A 23 -21.44 -13.56 4.68
CA PRO A 23 -20.85 -13.31 3.36
C PRO A 23 -19.74 -12.23 3.36
N ARG A 24 -19.86 -11.24 4.26
CA ARG A 24 -18.88 -10.15 4.43
C ARG A 24 -17.51 -10.63 4.94
N SER A 25 -17.49 -11.67 5.78
CA SER A 25 -16.25 -12.24 6.33
C SER A 25 -15.46 -12.96 5.24
N ASP A 26 -16.15 -13.76 4.42
CA ASP A 26 -15.55 -14.48 3.29
C ASP A 26 -15.10 -13.52 2.19
N THR A 27 -15.87 -12.46 1.90
CA THR A 27 -15.47 -11.40 0.98
C THR A 27 -14.16 -10.72 1.40
N ARG A 28 -14.05 -10.28 2.66
CA ARG A 28 -12.81 -9.66 3.16
C ARG A 28 -11.64 -10.63 3.13
N ARG A 29 -11.85 -11.89 3.52
CA ARG A 29 -10.82 -12.94 3.49
C ARG A 29 -10.32 -13.20 2.07
N ASN A 30 -11.23 -13.29 1.10
CA ASN A 30 -10.87 -13.55 -0.30
C ASN A 30 -10.14 -12.37 -0.94
N ARG A 31 -10.57 -11.13 -0.69
CA ARG A 31 -9.81 -9.94 -1.12
C ARG A 31 -8.39 -9.96 -0.58
N ARG A 32 -8.21 -10.21 0.72
CA ARG A 32 -6.87 -10.30 1.33
C ARG A 32 -6.00 -11.40 0.72
N ARG A 33 -6.59 -12.58 0.41
CA ARG A 33 -5.86 -13.68 -0.26
C ARG A 33 -5.40 -13.28 -1.67
N LEU A 34 -6.25 -12.57 -2.42
CA LEU A 34 -5.90 -12.04 -3.75
C LEU A 34 -4.77 -11.01 -3.67
N LEU A 35 -4.84 -10.04 -2.75
CA LEU A 35 -3.79 -9.03 -2.57
C LEU A 35 -2.45 -9.67 -2.13
N LYS A 36 -2.50 -10.64 -1.20
CA LYS A 36 -1.32 -11.39 -0.78
C LYS A 36 -0.69 -12.15 -1.96
N ALA A 37 -1.51 -12.81 -2.78
CA ALA A 37 -1.04 -13.51 -3.97
C ALA A 37 -0.38 -12.58 -5.00
N VAL A 38 -0.89 -11.36 -5.17
CA VAL A 38 -0.24 -10.33 -6.01
C VAL A 38 1.16 -10.02 -5.50
N GLY A 39 1.31 -9.73 -4.20
CA GLY A 39 2.62 -9.40 -3.61
C GLY A 39 3.62 -10.55 -3.64
N GLU A 40 3.17 -11.80 -3.54
CA GLU A 40 4.02 -12.98 -3.71
C GLU A 40 4.48 -13.14 -5.16
N LEU A 41 3.55 -13.11 -6.12
CA LEU A 41 3.86 -13.28 -7.55
C LEU A 41 4.72 -12.15 -8.10
N ALA A 42 4.45 -10.90 -7.70
CA ALA A 42 5.23 -9.75 -8.13
C ALA A 42 6.70 -9.84 -7.69
N ARG A 43 7.00 -10.50 -6.57
CA ARG A 43 8.38 -10.73 -6.10
C ARG A 43 9.03 -11.95 -6.72
N GLU A 44 8.30 -13.06 -6.81
CA GLU A 44 8.85 -14.36 -7.25
C GLU A 44 8.98 -14.46 -8.77
N ALA A 45 7.99 -13.97 -9.51
CA ALA A 45 7.90 -14.11 -10.94
C ALA A 45 7.08 -12.96 -11.58
N PRO A 46 7.62 -11.71 -11.60
CA PRO A 46 6.91 -10.55 -12.12
C PRO A 46 6.38 -10.75 -13.54
N ASP A 47 7.12 -11.45 -14.40
CA ASP A 47 6.74 -11.71 -15.80
C ASP A 47 5.57 -12.71 -15.96
N GLN A 48 5.24 -13.44 -14.89
CA GLN A 48 4.13 -14.41 -14.87
C GLN A 48 2.87 -13.84 -14.21
N LEU A 49 2.91 -12.56 -13.82
CA LEU A 49 1.81 -11.93 -13.12
C LEU A 49 0.60 -11.78 -14.05
N THR A 50 -0.40 -12.62 -13.82
CA THR A 50 -1.67 -12.66 -14.55
C THR A 50 -2.82 -12.85 -13.57
N MET A 51 -4.03 -12.44 -13.95
CA MET A 51 -5.20 -12.61 -13.09
C MET A 51 -5.48 -14.09 -12.79
N GLN A 52 -5.18 -14.99 -13.72
CA GLN A 52 -5.28 -16.43 -13.55
C GLN A 52 -4.25 -16.96 -12.54
N ALA A 53 -2.99 -16.52 -12.65
CA ALA A 53 -1.95 -16.88 -11.68
C ALA A 53 -2.29 -16.38 -10.27
N VAL A 54 -2.77 -15.13 -10.16
CA VAL A 54 -3.23 -14.53 -8.88
C VAL A 54 -4.38 -15.34 -8.28
N ALA A 55 -5.41 -15.67 -9.07
CA ALA A 55 -6.55 -16.47 -8.60
C ALA A 55 -6.10 -17.87 -8.13
N SER A 56 -5.23 -18.52 -8.90
CA SER A 56 -4.67 -19.84 -8.56
C SER A 56 -3.87 -19.79 -7.26
N ARG A 57 -2.96 -18.82 -7.13
CA ARG A 57 -2.11 -18.63 -5.93
C ARG A 57 -2.94 -18.29 -4.70
N ALA A 58 -3.99 -17.48 -4.87
CA ALA A 58 -4.93 -17.14 -3.80
C ALA A 58 -5.86 -18.30 -3.44
N GLU A 59 -5.85 -19.41 -4.19
CA GLU A 59 -6.80 -20.52 -4.15
C GLU A 59 -8.26 -19.99 -4.09
N VAL A 60 -8.55 -19.10 -5.05
CA VAL A 60 -9.86 -18.52 -5.33
C VAL A 60 -10.21 -18.86 -6.79
N GLY A 61 -11.42 -19.35 -7.03
CA GLY A 61 -11.85 -19.67 -8.40
C GLY A 61 -11.77 -18.45 -9.33
N PRO A 62 -11.35 -18.57 -10.60
CA PRO A 62 -11.15 -17.43 -11.51
C PRO A 62 -12.39 -16.53 -11.63
N ALA A 63 -13.58 -17.11 -11.78
CA ALA A 63 -14.83 -16.35 -11.86
C ALA A 63 -15.10 -15.53 -10.58
N THR A 64 -14.70 -16.02 -9.42
CA THR A 64 -14.81 -15.30 -8.14
C THR A 64 -13.79 -14.18 -8.05
N ALA A 65 -12.56 -14.40 -8.53
CA ALA A 65 -11.54 -13.36 -8.58
C ALA A 65 -11.99 -12.20 -9.50
N TYR A 66 -12.50 -12.51 -10.70
CA TYR A 66 -13.04 -11.51 -11.64
C TYR A 66 -14.27 -10.75 -11.10
N ARG A 67 -15.03 -11.32 -10.16
CA ARG A 67 -16.10 -10.60 -9.46
C ARG A 67 -15.59 -9.56 -8.46
N TYR A 68 -14.36 -9.72 -7.95
CA TYR A 68 -13.75 -8.76 -7.03
C TYR A 68 -12.94 -7.70 -7.75
N TYR A 69 -12.24 -8.09 -8.81
CA TYR A 69 -11.39 -7.23 -9.61
C TYR A 69 -11.57 -7.60 -11.08
N SER A 70 -12.02 -6.67 -11.89
CA SER A 70 -12.32 -6.86 -13.31
C SER A 70 -11.06 -7.06 -14.17
N SER A 71 -9.90 -6.64 -13.68
CA SER A 71 -8.62 -6.74 -14.38
C SER A 71 -7.44 -6.99 -13.42
N LEU A 72 -6.29 -7.35 -14.01
CA LEU A 72 -5.04 -7.40 -13.27
C LEU A 72 -4.64 -6.02 -12.72
N ASP A 73 -4.84 -4.96 -13.51
CA ASP A 73 -4.54 -3.59 -13.10
C ASP A 73 -5.37 -3.16 -11.89
N GLU A 74 -6.62 -3.59 -11.79
CA GLU A 74 -7.48 -3.26 -10.66
C GLU A 74 -7.01 -3.95 -9.36
N VAL A 75 -6.62 -5.22 -9.42
CA VAL A 75 -6.07 -5.91 -8.24
C VAL A 75 -4.67 -5.40 -7.88
N LEU A 76 -3.86 -5.01 -8.87
CA LEU A 76 -2.56 -4.36 -8.64
C LEU A 76 -2.73 -2.99 -7.98
N ALA A 77 -3.65 -2.15 -8.47
CA ALA A 77 -3.95 -0.86 -7.87
C ALA A 77 -4.44 -1.02 -6.42
N ALA A 78 -5.31 -1.99 -6.16
CA ALA A 78 -5.76 -2.29 -4.80
C ALA A 78 -4.63 -2.79 -3.88
N TYR A 79 -3.68 -3.56 -4.43
CA TYR A 79 -2.50 -4.00 -3.69
C TYR A 79 -1.56 -2.83 -3.38
N VAL A 80 -1.23 -2.00 -4.37
CA VAL A 80 -0.41 -0.79 -4.20
C VAL A 80 -1.05 0.16 -3.20
N LEU A 81 -2.37 0.37 -3.28
CA LEU A 81 -3.11 1.15 -2.29
C LEU A 81 -2.85 0.61 -0.88
N SER A 82 -2.99 -0.72 -0.66
CA SER A 82 -2.76 -1.30 0.66
C SER A 82 -1.33 -1.08 1.20
N VAL A 83 -0.32 -1.06 0.32
CA VAL A 83 1.08 -0.76 0.68
C VAL A 83 1.25 0.71 1.06
N VAL A 84 0.64 1.63 0.31
CA VAL A 84 0.66 3.06 0.62
C VAL A 84 -0.11 3.37 1.91
N GLU A 85 -1.23 2.68 2.15
CA GLU A 85 -1.97 2.78 3.41
C GLU A 85 -1.14 2.34 4.61
N GLU A 86 -0.27 1.34 4.45
CA GLU A 86 0.68 0.97 5.51
C GLU A 86 1.67 2.10 5.81
N LEU A 87 2.19 2.78 4.79
CA LEU A 87 3.05 3.96 4.99
C LEU A 87 2.29 5.11 5.69
N ARG A 88 1.04 5.36 5.26
CA ARG A 88 0.15 6.36 5.87
C ARG A 88 -0.06 6.06 7.35
N ASP A 89 -0.42 4.82 7.68
CA ASP A 89 -0.73 4.41 9.04
C ASP A 89 0.53 4.44 9.92
N PHE A 90 1.70 4.07 9.38
CA PHE A 90 2.99 4.24 10.05
C PHE A 90 3.29 5.70 10.37
N SER A 91 3.13 6.60 9.40
CA SER A 91 3.33 8.05 9.56
C SER A 91 2.39 8.63 10.61
N ALA A 92 1.11 8.25 10.56
CA ALA A 92 0.08 8.69 11.50
C ALA A 92 0.34 8.20 12.94
N ALA A 93 0.80 6.95 13.11
CA ALA A 93 1.06 6.35 14.43
C ALA A 93 2.37 6.84 15.08
N SER A 94 3.28 7.44 14.31
CA SER A 94 4.57 7.91 14.84
C SER A 94 4.43 9.08 15.80
N THR A 95 5.16 9.03 16.92
CA THR A 95 5.26 10.11 17.90
C THR A 95 6.38 11.11 17.56
N ALA A 96 7.24 10.80 16.59
CA ALA A 96 8.28 11.71 16.12
C ALA A 96 7.66 12.97 15.46
N GLN A 97 8.46 14.03 15.36
CA GLN A 97 8.09 15.29 14.73
C GLN A 97 9.27 15.84 13.91
N GLY A 98 9.01 16.83 13.06
CA GLY A 98 10.04 17.47 12.25
C GLY A 98 10.82 16.49 11.36
N ARG A 99 12.11 16.78 11.18
CA ARG A 99 13.08 15.99 10.44
C ARG A 99 13.16 14.53 10.93
N PRO A 100 13.17 14.21 12.24
CA PRO A 100 13.10 12.82 12.69
C PRO A 100 11.89 12.04 12.16
N LEU A 101 10.70 12.66 12.09
CA LEU A 101 9.52 12.00 11.50
C LEU A 101 9.72 11.81 10.00
N PHE A 102 10.18 12.84 9.29
CA PHE A 102 10.48 12.78 7.87
C PHE A 102 11.45 11.64 7.53
N ASP A 103 12.59 11.58 8.22
CA ASP A 103 13.58 10.54 8.00
C ASP A 103 13.01 9.14 8.30
N SER A 104 12.17 9.00 9.33
CA SER A 104 11.52 7.72 9.66
C SER A 104 10.57 7.24 8.56
N VAL A 105 9.82 8.15 7.94
CA VAL A 105 8.88 7.85 6.85
C VAL A 105 9.62 7.55 5.55
N VAL A 106 10.71 8.27 5.24
CA VAL A 106 11.59 7.92 4.11
C VAL A 106 12.18 6.52 4.30
N ASN A 107 12.68 6.19 5.49
CA ASN A 107 13.21 4.85 5.75
C ASN A 107 12.14 3.77 5.56
N LYS A 108 10.94 3.96 6.13
CA LYS A 108 9.82 3.02 5.95
C LYS A 108 9.41 2.90 4.48
N TRP A 109 9.42 3.99 3.73
CA TRP A 109 9.14 3.95 2.30
C TRP A 109 10.15 3.07 1.56
N VAL A 110 11.45 3.23 1.83
CA VAL A 110 12.49 2.38 1.23
C VAL A 110 12.37 0.91 1.68
N ASP A 111 11.91 0.62 2.90
CA ASP A 111 11.60 -0.76 3.31
C ASP A 111 10.48 -1.36 2.46
N LEU A 112 9.39 -0.61 2.28
CA LEU A 112 8.27 -1.03 1.43
C LEU A 112 8.67 -1.19 -0.04
N LEU A 113 9.60 -0.37 -0.54
CA LEU A 113 10.16 -0.53 -1.88
C LEU A 113 11.01 -1.78 -2.01
N ALA A 114 11.82 -2.11 -1.01
CA ALA A 114 12.58 -3.36 -1.01
C ALA A 114 11.66 -4.59 -0.97
N GLU A 115 10.52 -4.49 -0.28
CA GLU A 115 9.55 -5.59 -0.18
C GLU A 115 8.60 -5.67 -1.38
N HIS A 116 8.21 -4.55 -1.97
CA HIS A 116 7.10 -4.48 -2.94
C HIS A 116 7.47 -3.80 -4.27
N GLY A 117 8.75 -3.49 -4.47
CA GLY A 117 9.29 -2.69 -5.56
C GLY A 117 8.76 -3.01 -6.96
N PRO A 118 8.74 -4.28 -7.40
CA PRO A 118 8.21 -4.65 -8.70
C PRO A 118 6.75 -4.24 -8.91
N ALA A 119 5.89 -4.39 -7.89
CA ALA A 119 4.48 -4.02 -7.98
C ALA A 119 4.28 -2.50 -7.97
N LEU A 120 5.06 -1.77 -7.17
CA LEU A 120 4.99 -0.31 -7.08
C LEU A 120 5.45 0.37 -8.37
N VAL A 121 6.44 -0.20 -9.07
CA VAL A 121 6.94 0.33 -10.36
C VAL A 121 5.97 0.07 -11.51
N GLN A 122 5.23 -1.03 -11.48
CA GLN A 122 4.28 -1.39 -12.54
C GLN A 122 3.09 -0.44 -12.62
N LEU A 123 2.72 0.24 -11.53
CA LEU A 123 1.62 1.18 -11.52
C LEU A 123 2.01 2.50 -12.20
N ARG A 124 1.95 2.53 -13.53
CA ARG A 124 2.26 3.70 -14.34
C ARG A 124 0.98 4.38 -14.81
N SER A 125 0.98 5.71 -14.75
CA SER A 125 -0.08 6.55 -15.28
C SER A 125 0.47 7.47 -16.35
N ARG A 126 -0.34 7.74 -17.38
CA ARG A 126 -0.06 8.81 -18.37
C ARG A 126 -0.41 10.20 -17.83
N ARG A 127 -1.27 10.26 -16.82
CA ARG A 127 -1.69 11.46 -16.08
C ARG A 127 -0.69 11.80 -14.98
N GLY A 128 -0.45 13.10 -14.75
CA GLY A 128 0.50 13.59 -13.77
C GLY A 128 0.13 13.28 -12.31
N TYR A 129 1.02 13.60 -11.37
CA TYR A 129 0.74 13.47 -9.93
C TYR A 129 -0.40 14.39 -9.50
N LEU A 130 -0.24 15.71 -9.69
CA LEU A 130 -1.23 16.71 -9.24
C LEU A 130 -2.60 16.49 -9.88
N GLU A 131 -2.63 16.22 -11.19
CA GLU A 131 -3.88 15.92 -11.90
C GLU A 131 -4.64 14.75 -11.28
N ARG A 132 -3.96 13.64 -10.97
CA ARG A 132 -4.58 12.48 -10.33
C ARG A 132 -4.96 12.75 -8.87
N LEU A 133 -4.16 13.52 -8.15
CA LEU A 133 -4.44 13.91 -6.78
C LEU A 133 -5.71 14.78 -6.71
N HIS A 134 -5.83 15.77 -7.58
CA HIS A 134 -6.98 16.67 -7.67
C HIS A 134 -8.26 15.94 -8.09
N ASP A 135 -8.13 14.91 -8.91
CA ASP A 135 -9.23 14.00 -9.28
C ASP A 135 -9.61 13.00 -8.17
N GLY A 136 -8.91 13.00 -7.03
CA GLY A 136 -9.21 12.12 -5.91
C GLY A 136 -8.79 10.67 -6.12
N ASN A 137 -7.76 10.41 -6.93
CA ASN A 137 -7.21 9.06 -7.06
C ASN A 137 -6.75 8.54 -5.68
N GLU A 138 -7.32 7.41 -5.25
CA GLU A 138 -7.15 6.90 -3.88
C GLU A 138 -5.68 6.68 -3.49
N ILE A 139 -4.85 6.22 -4.42
CA ILE A 139 -3.42 5.99 -4.17
C ILE A 139 -2.67 7.31 -3.99
N MET A 140 -2.96 8.30 -4.85
CA MET A 140 -2.33 9.62 -4.72
C MET A 140 -2.75 10.33 -3.43
N VAL A 141 -4.03 10.20 -3.04
CA VAL A 141 -4.54 10.73 -1.77
C VAL A 141 -3.85 10.06 -0.59
N ALA A 142 -3.77 8.72 -0.57
CA ALA A 142 -3.10 7.99 0.50
C ALA A 142 -1.59 8.33 0.58
N LEU A 143 -0.91 8.51 -0.56
CA LEU A 143 0.47 8.99 -0.60
C LEU A 143 0.57 10.40 0.00
N ARG A 144 -0.29 11.34 -0.45
CA ARG A 144 -0.33 12.69 0.11
C ARG A 144 -0.48 12.63 1.63
N ASP A 145 -1.43 11.86 2.13
CA ASP A 145 -1.72 11.77 3.56
C ASP A 145 -0.55 11.17 4.36
N ALA A 146 0.18 10.20 3.78
CA ALA A 146 1.38 9.64 4.40
C ALA A 146 2.51 10.66 4.54
N TRP A 147 2.67 11.55 3.56
CA TRP A 147 3.77 12.51 3.48
C TRP A 147 3.46 13.88 4.09
N SER A 148 2.18 14.27 4.21
CA SER A 148 1.79 15.63 4.66
C SER A 148 2.43 16.03 5.98
N ARG A 149 2.14 15.31 7.08
CA ARG A 149 2.68 15.64 8.40
C ARG A 149 4.22 15.61 8.46
N PRO A 150 4.91 14.59 7.91
CA PRO A 150 6.38 14.61 7.85
C PRO A 150 6.96 15.78 7.06
N VAL A 151 6.32 16.16 5.94
CA VAL A 151 6.78 17.26 5.09
C VAL A 151 6.51 18.61 5.75
N GLU A 152 5.35 18.81 6.38
CA GLU A 152 5.03 20.00 7.17
C GLU A 152 6.09 20.23 8.26
N GLY A 153 6.39 19.20 9.05
CA GLY A 153 7.43 19.30 10.08
C GLY A 153 8.82 19.59 9.50
N LEU A 154 9.15 19.05 8.33
CA LEU A 154 10.40 19.38 7.67
C LEU A 154 10.44 20.83 7.18
N LEU A 155 9.33 21.35 6.61
CA LEU A 155 9.22 22.74 6.16
C LEU A 155 9.45 23.71 7.33
N ASP A 156 8.83 23.43 8.49
CA ASP A 156 9.04 24.18 9.72
C ASP A 156 10.52 24.19 10.13
N ASP A 157 11.16 23.01 10.20
CA ASP A 157 12.56 22.88 10.59
C ASP A 157 13.52 23.67 9.67
N ILE A 158 13.18 23.81 8.39
CA ILE A 158 14.00 24.54 7.42
C ILE A 158 13.55 25.99 7.19
N GLY A 159 12.53 26.45 7.92
CA GLY A 159 12.03 27.83 7.88
C GLY A 159 11.25 28.18 6.62
N LEU A 160 10.55 27.22 6.02
CA LEU A 160 9.71 27.42 4.83
C LEU A 160 8.22 27.41 5.19
N PRO A 161 7.37 28.18 4.49
CA PRO A 161 5.97 28.36 4.89
C PRO A 161 5.08 27.17 4.50
N ASP A 162 4.15 26.79 5.39
CA ASP A 162 3.19 25.67 5.21
C ASP A 162 2.37 25.74 3.94
N LYS A 163 2.12 26.94 3.40
CA LYS A 163 1.43 27.13 2.11
C LYS A 163 2.15 26.43 0.94
N MET A 164 3.40 26.01 1.13
CA MET A 164 4.16 25.23 0.15
C MET A 164 3.83 23.74 0.15
N ILE A 165 2.99 23.24 1.05
CA ILE A 165 2.80 21.79 1.25
C ILE A 165 2.43 21.04 -0.04
N GLU A 166 1.58 21.62 -0.90
CA GLU A 166 1.21 20.99 -2.18
C GLU A 166 2.43 20.80 -3.10
N TYR A 167 3.26 21.84 -3.25
CA TYR A 167 4.49 21.78 -4.04
C TYR A 167 5.53 20.88 -3.39
N ALA A 168 5.63 20.89 -2.06
CA ALA A 168 6.55 20.06 -1.32
C ALA A 168 6.23 18.57 -1.51
N VAL A 169 4.97 18.16 -1.36
CA VAL A 169 4.55 16.77 -1.61
C VAL A 169 4.69 16.40 -3.09
N PHE A 170 4.45 17.32 -4.03
CA PHE A 170 4.75 17.08 -5.45
C PHE A 170 6.24 16.79 -5.69
N LEU A 171 7.13 17.56 -5.09
CA LEU A 171 8.59 17.34 -5.18
C LEU A 171 9.01 16.05 -4.48
N ALA A 172 8.38 15.69 -3.36
CA ALA A 172 8.61 14.42 -2.68
C ALA A 172 8.21 13.23 -3.58
N ASN A 173 7.06 13.32 -4.26
CA ASN A 173 6.64 12.30 -5.23
C ASN A 173 7.66 12.13 -6.37
N MET A 174 8.33 13.20 -6.81
CA MET A 174 9.38 13.10 -7.83
C MET A 174 10.69 12.53 -7.28
N MET A 175 11.13 13.00 -6.12
CA MET A 175 12.45 12.65 -5.55
C MET A 175 12.47 11.24 -4.95
N PHE A 176 11.33 10.79 -4.41
CA PHE A 176 11.18 9.48 -3.79
C PHE A 176 10.37 8.51 -4.66
N ASP A 177 10.48 8.64 -5.99
CA ASP A 177 9.83 7.74 -6.94
C ASP A 177 10.33 6.29 -6.76
N PRO A 178 9.43 5.28 -6.72
CA PRO A 178 9.78 3.88 -6.56
C PRO A 178 10.84 3.36 -7.53
N ARG A 179 10.77 3.78 -8.79
CA ARG A 179 11.65 3.29 -9.85
C ARG A 179 13.03 3.88 -9.69
N GLU A 180 13.11 5.20 -9.49
CA GLU A 180 14.38 5.91 -9.40
C GLU A 180 15.15 5.52 -8.13
N ILE A 181 14.46 5.29 -7.00
CA ILE A 181 15.11 4.77 -5.79
C ILE A 181 15.67 3.36 -6.03
N GLN A 182 14.90 2.47 -6.67
CA GLN A 182 15.36 1.11 -6.95
C GLN A 182 16.55 1.11 -7.92
N ASP A 183 16.50 1.93 -8.97
CA ASP A 183 17.59 2.10 -9.92
C ASP A 183 18.87 2.57 -9.21
N LEU A 184 18.78 3.60 -8.37
CA LEU A 184 19.91 4.07 -7.56
C LEU A 184 20.49 2.98 -6.64
N LEU A 185 19.65 2.17 -6.02
CA LEU A 185 20.08 1.10 -5.12
C LEU A 185 20.70 -0.09 -5.86
N GLN A 186 20.34 -0.32 -7.13
CA GLN A 186 20.78 -1.47 -7.91
C GLN A 186 21.99 -1.16 -8.81
N GLU A 187 22.04 0.04 -9.37
CA GLU A 187 23.00 0.42 -10.41
C GLU A 187 24.18 1.26 -9.88
N THR A 188 24.28 1.45 -8.55
CA THR A 188 25.38 2.19 -7.92
C THR A 188 25.94 1.45 -6.71
N ASP A 189 27.17 1.80 -6.32
CA ASP A 189 27.81 1.27 -5.11
C ASP A 189 27.34 1.96 -3.81
N LEU A 190 26.31 2.81 -3.89
CA LEU A 190 25.82 3.54 -2.72
C LEU A 190 25.07 2.62 -1.77
N SER A 191 25.42 2.68 -0.49
CA SER A 191 24.64 1.99 0.52
C SER A 191 23.24 2.61 0.68
N ARG A 192 22.28 1.85 1.20
CA ARG A 192 20.92 2.35 1.45
C ARG A 192 20.89 3.65 2.30
N PRO A 193 21.61 3.76 3.43
CA PRO A 193 21.64 5.01 4.22
C PRO A 193 22.19 6.20 3.43
N GLU A 194 23.14 5.91 2.55
CA GLU A 194 23.77 6.88 1.67
C GLU A 194 22.82 7.40 0.58
N VAL A 195 22.01 6.53 -0.04
CA VAL A 195 20.95 6.93 -0.98
C VAL A 195 19.91 7.79 -0.26
N ILE A 196 19.43 7.34 0.90
CA ILE A 196 18.44 8.08 1.70
C ILE A 196 18.96 9.47 2.08
N THR A 197 20.20 9.55 2.59
CA THR A 197 20.80 10.83 2.97
C THR A 197 20.89 11.77 1.77
N ARG A 198 21.40 11.31 0.62
CA ARG A 198 21.55 12.14 -0.58
C ARG A 198 20.20 12.63 -1.12
N LEU A 199 19.18 11.76 -1.19
CA LEU A 199 17.84 12.13 -1.66
C LEU A 199 17.16 13.13 -0.71
N THR A 200 17.28 12.92 0.61
CA THR A 200 16.72 13.87 1.60
C THR A 200 17.40 15.24 1.53
N GLU A 201 18.73 15.29 1.41
CA GLU A 201 19.44 16.57 1.27
C GLU A 201 19.12 17.25 -0.07
N ALA A 202 19.02 16.49 -1.17
CA ALA A 202 18.59 17.01 -2.47
C ALA A 202 17.16 17.56 -2.42
N TYR A 203 16.25 16.87 -1.73
CA TYR A 203 14.88 17.32 -1.50
C TYR A 203 14.84 18.64 -0.72
N GLY A 204 15.58 18.75 0.39
CA GLY A 204 15.71 20.00 1.13
C GLY A 204 16.25 21.15 0.28
N GLY A 205 17.24 20.88 -0.58
CA GLY A 205 17.75 21.83 -1.56
C GLY A 205 16.69 22.26 -2.58
N ALA A 206 15.91 21.31 -3.11
CA ALA A 206 14.83 21.59 -4.05
C ALA A 206 13.73 22.46 -3.42
N LEU A 207 13.34 22.19 -2.16
CA LEU A 207 12.36 22.99 -1.43
C LEU A 207 12.81 24.46 -1.29
N ARG A 208 14.06 24.69 -0.85
CA ARG A 208 14.63 26.04 -0.74
C ARG A 208 14.73 26.73 -2.10
N GLY A 209 15.14 25.99 -3.12
CA GLY A 209 15.23 26.49 -4.49
C GLY A 209 13.88 26.93 -5.04
N TRP A 210 12.84 26.11 -4.82
CA TRP A 210 11.47 26.42 -5.22
C TRP A 210 10.93 27.65 -4.50
N ALA A 211 11.10 27.72 -3.17
CA ALA A 211 10.66 28.86 -2.37
C ALA A 211 11.27 30.19 -2.81
N ARG A 212 12.54 30.18 -3.23
CA ARG A 212 13.27 31.37 -3.69
C ARG A 212 12.86 31.84 -5.08
N ALA A 213 12.38 30.92 -5.92
CA ALA A 213 12.04 31.22 -7.32
C ALA A 213 10.63 31.80 -7.50
N GLY A 214 9.72 31.55 -6.55
CA GLY A 214 8.37 32.12 -6.51
C GLY A 214 8.29 33.41 -5.70
#